data_AF-A0A317JH02-F1
#
_entry.id   AF-A0A317JH02-F1
#
_cell.length_a   1.000
_cell.length_b   1.000
_cell.length_c   1.000
_cell.angle_alpha   90.00
_cell.angle_beta   90.00
_cell.angle_gamma   90.00
#
_symmetry.space_group_name_H-M   'P 1'
#
loop_
_entity.id
_entity.type
_entity.pdbx_description
1 polymer ?
#
loop_
_entity_poly.entity_id
_entity_poly.type
_entity_poly.pdbx_seq_one_letter_code
_entity_poly.pdbx_strand_id
1 'polypeptide(L)'
;FDANHPVSVLIDVRGNDKYLADEILSRQALGGQGERWSKRVTPRFGAGILGYGILADLQGDDLYRSFRQSQGRGDFGLGVLWDGSGNDEYDCFVQCQASAEFGGGLLLDGGGRDRFKIFQQGQGFGGPKGSGVLVKAGMEDDSYSANDTQIDFPSLADKKRNTSLVQGAAMGFREDYSDGYSLAGGFGALLDEGGANEFSAGFYAQGSAYWYGVGLLSVGIGQDTYHAAKYAQGAAAHFGVGILHDSGGDDKYQLDQQLGLGHGHDYGVGFLLDDGGNDQYVASSFALGCASDQGIGIFWDRQGNDRYSSTEQEVMGCAAARVPLPNTRIGGRTIGLFLDTGGVNEFNFPRIKGTYSSQHWIFDPMHLPPEFPQRRKANLIGVGAVTNRPETDDPW
;
A
#
# COMPACT_ATOMS: atom_id res chain seq x y z
N PHE A 1 4.47 29.53 -8.46
CA PHE A 1 5.15 29.77 -7.18
C PHE A 1 5.47 31.24 -7.10
N ASP A 2 4.83 31.93 -6.17
CA ASP A 2 5.16 33.32 -5.84
C ASP A 2 5.90 33.30 -4.50
N ALA A 3 7.23 33.41 -4.56
CA ALA A 3 8.07 33.37 -3.37
C ALA A 3 7.75 34.50 -2.37
N ASN A 4 7.13 35.59 -2.83
CA ASN A 4 6.75 36.71 -1.98
C ASN A 4 5.42 36.47 -1.26
N HIS A 5 4.61 35.53 -1.76
CA HIS A 5 3.31 35.16 -1.19
C HIS A 5 3.26 33.63 -0.96
N PRO A 6 4.03 33.11 0.01
CA PRO A 6 4.16 31.68 0.25
C PRO A 6 2.94 31.07 0.95
N VAL A 7 1.86 31.83 1.14
CA VAL A 7 0.63 31.37 1.79
C VAL A 7 -0.55 31.63 0.86
N SER A 8 -1.34 30.59 0.62
CA SER A 8 -2.60 30.66 -0.13
C SER A 8 -3.69 29.94 0.65
N VAL A 9 -4.83 30.60 0.82
CA VAL A 9 -6.01 30.04 1.50
C VAL A 9 -7.23 30.27 0.61
N LEU A 10 -7.93 29.19 0.28
CA LEU A 10 -9.24 29.21 -0.38
C LEU A 10 -10.25 28.57 0.56
N ILE A 11 -11.36 29.25 0.80
CA ILE A 11 -12.48 28.76 1.59
C ILE A 11 -13.72 28.85 0.71
N ASP A 12 -14.27 27.70 0.38
CA ASP A 12 -15.61 27.57 -0.18
C ASP A 12 -16.54 27.06 0.91
N VAL A 13 -17.75 27.63 0.95
CA VAL A 13 -18.69 27.39 2.03
C VAL A 13 -19.88 26.55 1.60
N ARG A 14 -20.13 26.42 0.29
CA ARG A 14 -21.22 25.64 -0.30
C ARG A 14 -21.12 25.64 -1.82
N GLY A 15 -21.56 24.56 -2.42
CA GLY A 15 -21.92 24.52 -3.82
C GLY A 15 -21.78 23.12 -4.37
N ASN A 16 -21.59 23.00 -5.68
CA ASN A 16 -21.14 21.77 -6.32
C ASN A 16 -20.10 22.25 -7.31
N ASP A 17 -18.86 22.36 -6.85
CA ASP A 17 -17.84 23.17 -7.48
C ASP A 17 -16.84 22.32 -8.27
N LYS A 18 -16.02 23.04 -9.04
CA LYS A 18 -15.05 22.45 -9.95
C LYS A 18 -13.70 23.08 -9.73
N TYR A 19 -12.86 22.39 -8.99
CA TYR A 19 -11.47 22.76 -8.75
C TYR A 19 -10.60 22.13 -9.84
N LEU A 20 -10.26 22.92 -10.86
CA LEU A 20 -9.62 22.42 -12.08
C LEU A 20 -8.26 23.10 -12.34
N ALA A 21 -7.25 22.31 -12.71
CA ALA A 21 -5.97 22.85 -13.17
C ALA A 21 -6.03 23.47 -14.58
N ASP A 22 -7.00 23.05 -15.39
CA ASP A 22 -7.24 23.45 -16.78
C ASP A 22 -8.72 23.24 -17.10
N GLU A 23 -9.35 24.14 -17.86
CA GLU A 23 -10.78 24.06 -18.20
C GLU A 23 -11.13 22.75 -18.93
N ILE A 24 -10.19 22.18 -19.71
CA ILE A 24 -10.41 20.91 -20.41
C ILE A 24 -10.75 19.76 -19.44
N LEU A 25 -10.26 19.83 -18.21
CA LEU A 25 -10.47 18.83 -17.16
C LEU A 25 -11.92 18.83 -16.65
N SER A 26 -12.72 19.86 -16.95
CA SER A 26 -14.17 19.85 -16.66
C SER A 26 -14.93 18.78 -17.46
N ARG A 27 -14.34 18.29 -18.56
CA ARG A 27 -14.98 17.35 -19.51
C ARG A 27 -14.16 16.09 -19.75
N GLN A 28 -12.92 16.04 -19.26
CA GLN A 28 -11.99 14.93 -19.49
C GLN A 28 -11.41 14.47 -18.16
N ALA A 29 -11.63 13.18 -17.85
CA ALA A 29 -10.91 12.49 -16.79
C ALA A 29 -9.44 12.29 -17.17
N LEU A 30 -8.59 12.06 -16.18
CA LEU A 30 -7.16 11.85 -16.44
C LEU A 30 -6.87 10.43 -16.94
N GLY A 31 -7.78 9.46 -16.79
CA GLY A 31 -7.69 8.18 -17.50
C GLY A 31 -8.04 8.33 -18.99
N GLY A 32 -7.11 8.02 -19.91
CA GLY A 32 -7.35 8.10 -21.37
C GLY A 32 -6.15 8.62 -22.19
N GLN A 33 -6.29 8.74 -23.51
CA GLN A 33 -5.24 9.31 -24.36
C GLN A 33 -5.25 10.85 -24.25
N GLY A 34 -4.17 11.43 -23.74
CA GLY A 34 -4.05 12.88 -23.59
C GLY A 34 -2.63 13.32 -23.28
N GLU A 35 -2.31 14.60 -23.52
CA GLU A 35 -0.98 15.16 -23.31
C GLU A 35 -0.71 15.52 -21.83
N ARG A 36 -0.93 14.60 -20.88
CA ARG A 36 -0.71 14.87 -19.45
C ARG A 36 0.74 15.23 -19.12
N TRP A 37 1.68 14.71 -19.93
CA TRP A 37 3.11 14.98 -19.79
C TRP A 37 3.55 16.34 -20.32
N SER A 38 2.81 16.94 -21.27
CA SER A 38 3.16 18.26 -21.84
C SER A 38 2.71 19.42 -20.95
N LYS A 39 1.85 19.14 -19.95
CA LYS A 39 1.26 20.17 -19.08
C LYS A 39 2.29 20.68 -18.07
N ARG A 40 2.41 22.00 -18.01
CA ARG A 40 3.33 22.69 -17.09
C ARG A 40 2.96 22.42 -15.64
N VAL A 41 3.94 21.98 -14.87
CA VAL A 41 3.81 21.85 -13.41
C VAL A 41 3.63 23.23 -12.79
N THR A 42 2.49 23.44 -12.16
CA THR A 42 2.10 24.67 -11.49
C THR A 42 1.34 24.28 -10.24
N PRO A 43 1.81 24.65 -9.02
CA PRO A 43 1.10 24.32 -7.79
C PRO A 43 -0.33 24.90 -7.82
N ARG A 44 -1.31 24.10 -7.41
CA ARG A 44 -2.74 24.48 -7.46
C ARG A 44 -3.39 24.45 -6.07
N PHE A 45 -4.72 24.47 -6.05
CA PHE A 45 -5.56 24.43 -4.87
C PHE A 45 -5.10 23.34 -3.89
N GLY A 46 -4.94 23.74 -2.63
CA GLY A 46 -4.45 22.89 -1.54
C GLY A 46 -2.99 22.46 -1.60
N ALA A 47 -2.14 22.99 -2.49
CA ALA A 47 -0.71 22.66 -2.52
C ALA A 47 0.17 23.68 -1.80
N GLY A 48 1.01 23.21 -0.86
CA GLY A 48 2.02 24.00 -0.17
C GLY A 48 3.42 23.68 -0.68
N ILE A 49 3.98 24.56 -1.51
CA ILE A 49 5.32 24.42 -2.08
C ILE A 49 6.20 25.54 -1.53
N LEU A 50 7.20 25.20 -0.71
CA LEU A 50 8.03 26.16 0.04
C LEU A 50 7.17 27.16 0.86
N GLY A 51 6.03 26.69 1.37
CA GLY A 51 4.98 27.53 1.94
C GLY A 51 3.74 26.73 2.35
N TYR A 52 2.61 27.41 2.49
CA TYR A 52 1.35 26.86 2.98
C TYR A 52 0.26 27.04 1.92
N GLY A 53 -0.42 25.97 1.54
CA GLY A 53 -1.56 26.01 0.63
C GLY A 53 -2.74 25.28 1.25
N ILE A 54 -3.85 25.99 1.47
CA ILE A 54 -5.04 25.46 2.13
C ILE A 54 -6.23 25.65 1.20
N LEU A 55 -6.95 24.56 0.95
CA LEU A 55 -8.31 24.56 0.43
C LEU A 55 -9.21 23.97 1.52
N ALA A 56 -10.26 24.70 1.89
CA ALA A 56 -11.36 24.19 2.68
C ALA A 56 -12.65 24.35 1.87
N ASP A 57 -13.21 23.25 1.40
CA ASP A 57 -14.58 23.14 0.92
C ASP A 57 -15.42 22.57 2.07
N LEU A 58 -16.60 23.11 2.32
CA LEU A 58 -17.40 22.72 3.47
C LEU A 58 -18.62 21.87 3.11
N GLN A 59 -19.12 21.96 1.87
CA GLN A 59 -20.37 21.31 1.44
C GLN A 59 -20.45 21.29 -0.09
N GLY A 60 -20.73 20.11 -0.65
CA GLY A 60 -21.08 20.01 -2.05
C GLY A 60 -20.76 18.66 -2.64
N ASP A 61 -21.34 18.33 -3.81
CA ASP A 61 -20.77 17.25 -4.62
C ASP A 61 -19.78 17.86 -5.61
N ASP A 62 -18.50 17.66 -5.35
CA ASP A 62 -17.40 18.42 -5.91
C ASP A 62 -16.49 17.62 -6.85
N LEU A 63 -15.84 18.35 -7.76
CA LEU A 63 -14.84 17.80 -8.65
C LEU A 63 -13.49 18.47 -8.44
N TYR A 64 -12.53 17.69 -7.94
CA TYR A 64 -11.14 18.07 -7.78
C TYR A 64 -10.29 17.41 -8.86
N ARG A 65 -9.90 18.15 -9.92
CA ARG A 65 -9.12 17.59 -11.03
C ARG A 65 -7.87 18.37 -11.39
N SER A 66 -6.71 17.71 -11.36
CA SER A 66 -5.42 18.35 -11.61
C SER A 66 -4.38 17.41 -12.21
N PHE A 67 -3.39 17.94 -12.91
CA PHE A 67 -2.29 17.11 -13.39
C PHE A 67 -1.31 16.78 -12.27
N ARG A 68 -0.82 17.78 -11.52
CA ARG A 68 0.20 17.59 -10.47
C ARG A 68 0.10 18.67 -9.40
N GLN A 69 0.72 18.42 -8.24
CA GLN A 69 0.93 19.38 -7.16
C GLN A 69 -0.35 20.13 -6.76
N SER A 70 -1.33 19.39 -6.24
CA SER A 70 -2.62 19.90 -5.77
C SER A 70 -3.21 18.94 -4.74
N GLN A 71 -4.44 19.19 -4.27
CA GLN A 71 -5.19 18.25 -3.44
C GLN A 71 -4.39 17.83 -2.19
N GLY A 72 -3.90 18.82 -1.44
CA GLY A 72 -3.13 18.55 -0.21
C GLY A 72 -1.66 18.19 -0.42
N ARG A 73 -1.01 18.49 -1.56
CA ARG A 73 0.43 18.22 -1.76
C ARG A 73 1.31 19.14 -0.91
N GLY A 74 2.28 18.59 -0.19
CA GLY A 74 3.34 19.35 0.49
C GLY A 74 4.74 19.09 -0.07
N ASP A 75 5.41 20.13 -0.57
CA ASP A 75 6.85 20.09 -0.91
C ASP A 75 7.60 21.18 -0.16
N PHE A 76 8.46 20.81 0.80
CA PHE A 76 9.14 21.79 1.67
C PHE A 76 8.17 22.77 2.36
N GLY A 77 6.95 22.33 2.59
CA GLY A 77 5.81 23.14 3.00
C GLY A 77 4.65 22.28 3.47
N LEU A 78 3.48 22.90 3.65
CA LEU A 78 2.26 22.23 4.08
C LEU A 78 1.13 22.46 3.06
N GLY A 79 0.66 21.38 2.43
CA GLY A 79 -0.56 21.37 1.64
C GLY A 79 -1.72 20.78 2.42
N VAL A 80 -2.88 21.42 2.37
CA VAL A 80 -4.12 20.94 2.99
C VAL A 80 -5.25 21.06 1.98
N LEU A 81 -5.97 19.97 1.77
CA LEU A 81 -7.33 19.97 1.26
C LEU A 81 -8.22 19.43 2.38
N TRP A 82 -9.25 20.19 2.74
CA TRP A 82 -10.33 19.74 3.59
C TRP A 82 -11.62 19.83 2.80
N ASP A 83 -12.28 18.70 2.59
CA ASP A 83 -13.68 18.63 2.16
C ASP A 83 -14.56 18.29 3.36
N GLY A 84 -15.63 19.04 3.56
CA GLY A 84 -16.50 18.92 4.71
C GLY A 84 -17.57 17.85 4.57
N SER A 85 -18.10 17.63 3.36
CA SER A 85 -19.16 16.65 3.08
C SER A 85 -19.58 16.68 1.62
N GLY A 86 -19.89 15.50 1.09
CA GLY A 86 -20.66 15.32 -0.15
C GLY A 86 -20.12 14.15 -0.95
N ASN A 87 -20.55 13.98 -2.20
CA ASN A 87 -20.06 12.88 -3.03
C ASN A 87 -19.10 13.39 -4.10
N ASP A 88 -17.82 13.21 -3.84
CA ASP A 88 -16.76 13.91 -4.52
C ASP A 88 -15.96 13.02 -5.48
N GLU A 89 -15.31 13.69 -6.42
CA GLU A 89 -14.33 13.05 -7.28
C GLU A 89 -12.98 13.76 -7.22
N TYR A 90 -12.01 13.04 -6.68
CA TYR A 90 -10.60 13.43 -6.66
C TYR A 90 -9.87 12.72 -7.79
N ASP A 91 -9.50 13.44 -8.84
CA ASP A 91 -8.81 12.89 -10.01
C ASP A 91 -7.51 13.65 -10.25
N CYS A 92 -6.38 13.01 -9.94
CA CYS A 92 -5.06 13.58 -10.23
C CYS A 92 -4.20 12.66 -11.09
N PHE A 93 -3.22 13.20 -11.80
CA PHE A 93 -2.26 12.37 -12.51
C PHE A 93 -1.17 11.90 -11.55
N VAL A 94 -0.37 12.79 -10.97
CA VAL A 94 0.66 12.42 -9.96
C VAL A 94 0.92 13.50 -8.91
N GLN A 95 1.50 13.15 -7.76
CA GLN A 95 1.94 14.10 -6.72
C GLN A 95 0.79 14.99 -6.21
N CYS A 96 -0.29 14.34 -5.79
CA CYS A 96 -1.52 14.94 -5.26
C CYS A 96 -2.04 14.12 -4.07
N GLN A 97 -3.27 14.41 -3.62
CA GLN A 97 -4.05 13.59 -2.69
C GLN A 97 -3.25 13.27 -1.43
N ALA A 98 -2.91 14.34 -0.70
CA ALA A 98 -2.11 14.30 0.52
C ALA A 98 -0.69 13.74 0.37
N SER A 99 -0.09 13.72 -0.83
CA SER A 99 1.31 13.31 -0.92
C SER A 99 2.26 14.37 -0.36
N ALA A 100 3.46 13.97 0.05
CA ALA A 100 4.47 14.92 0.49
C ALA A 100 5.92 14.49 0.29
N GLU A 101 6.81 15.45 0.04
CA GLU A 101 8.26 15.33 0.10
C GLU A 101 8.83 16.52 0.88
N PHE A 102 9.70 16.27 1.86
CA PHE A 102 10.27 17.31 2.74
C PHE A 102 9.25 18.24 3.43
N GLY A 103 7.99 17.82 3.53
CA GLY A 103 6.87 18.63 3.98
C GLY A 103 5.70 17.80 4.49
N GLY A 104 4.56 18.44 4.71
CA GLY A 104 3.31 17.80 5.11
C GLY A 104 2.24 17.91 4.02
N GLY A 105 1.57 16.81 3.71
CA GLY A 105 0.42 16.79 2.83
C GLY A 105 -0.77 16.19 3.56
N LEU A 106 -1.90 16.92 3.56
CA LEU A 106 -3.13 16.50 4.21
C LEU A 106 -4.31 16.59 3.23
N LEU A 107 -5.09 15.53 3.17
CA LEU A 107 -6.41 15.50 2.56
C LEU A 107 -7.37 14.95 3.62
N LEU A 108 -8.32 15.76 4.04
CA LEU A 108 -9.34 15.41 5.02
C LEU A 108 -10.67 15.46 4.30
N ASP A 109 -11.35 14.32 4.19
CA ASP A 109 -12.68 14.22 3.61
C ASP A 109 -13.68 13.85 4.72
N GLY A 110 -14.74 14.63 4.85
CA GLY A 110 -15.67 14.59 5.97
C GLY A 110 -16.79 13.55 5.88
N GLY A 111 -16.97 12.87 4.73
CA GLY A 111 -18.10 11.94 4.55
C GLY A 111 -18.73 12.02 3.16
N GLY A 112 -19.53 11.00 2.85
CA GLY A 112 -20.15 10.82 1.54
C GLY A 112 -19.37 9.84 0.66
N ARG A 113 -19.90 9.56 -0.54
CA ARG A 113 -19.42 8.49 -1.41
C ARG A 113 -18.43 9.02 -2.45
N ASP A 114 -17.16 8.77 -2.21
CA ASP A 114 -16.08 9.44 -2.90
C ASP A 114 -15.27 8.53 -3.82
N ARG A 115 -14.64 9.18 -4.81
CA ARG A 115 -13.79 8.50 -5.79
C ARG A 115 -12.44 9.15 -5.86
N PHE A 116 -11.42 8.44 -5.41
CA PHE A 116 -10.02 8.83 -5.49
C PHE A 116 -9.36 8.11 -6.66
N LYS A 117 -8.94 8.88 -7.67
CA LYS A 117 -8.28 8.40 -8.88
C LYS A 117 -6.92 9.04 -9.01
N ILE A 118 -5.90 8.23 -9.21
CA ILE A 118 -4.53 8.69 -9.46
C ILE A 118 -3.76 7.75 -10.38
N PHE A 119 -2.54 8.12 -10.80
CA PHE A 119 -1.59 7.18 -11.39
C PHE A 119 -0.45 6.85 -10.42
N GLN A 120 0.16 7.87 -9.82
CA GLN A 120 1.32 7.68 -8.97
C GLN A 120 1.46 8.74 -7.85
N GLN A 121 2.08 8.38 -6.73
CA GLN A 121 2.48 9.30 -5.64
C GLN A 121 1.33 10.15 -5.12
N GLY A 122 0.36 9.51 -4.45
CA GLY A 122 -0.77 10.17 -3.82
C GLY A 122 -1.54 9.24 -2.91
N GLN A 123 -2.76 9.62 -2.56
CA GLN A 123 -3.60 8.88 -1.61
C GLN A 123 -2.82 8.61 -0.30
N GLY A 124 -2.25 9.67 0.28
CA GLY A 124 -1.43 9.58 1.49
C GLY A 124 0.01 9.12 1.28
N PHE A 125 0.65 9.48 0.16
CA PHE A 125 2.03 9.07 -0.13
C PHE A 125 3.09 9.86 0.65
N GLY A 126 4.01 9.15 1.32
CA GLY A 126 5.17 9.72 2.02
C GLY A 126 6.49 9.55 1.25
N GLY A 127 6.98 10.60 0.60
CA GLY A 127 8.30 10.66 -0.02
C GLY A 127 9.41 11.07 0.96
N PRO A 128 10.66 11.29 0.53
CA PRO A 128 11.77 11.58 1.45
C PRO A 128 11.49 12.73 2.41
N LYS A 129 11.63 12.49 3.72
CA LYS A 129 11.31 13.43 4.81
C LYS A 129 9.88 14.05 4.74
N GLY A 130 8.99 13.47 3.95
CA GLY A 130 7.61 13.91 3.81
C GLY A 130 6.68 13.14 4.73
N SER A 131 5.58 13.77 5.11
CA SER A 131 4.45 13.10 5.77
C SER A 131 3.20 13.34 4.93
N GLY A 132 2.69 12.31 4.27
CA GLY A 132 1.45 12.36 3.52
C GLY A 132 0.35 11.61 4.25
N VAL A 133 -0.78 12.26 4.53
CA VAL A 133 -1.90 11.66 5.29
C VAL A 133 -3.23 11.99 4.63
N LEU A 134 -3.91 10.97 4.12
CA LEU A 134 -5.29 11.03 3.70
C LEU A 134 -6.17 10.49 4.83
N VAL A 135 -7.18 11.23 5.23
CA VAL A 135 -8.22 10.80 6.17
C VAL A 135 -9.56 10.90 5.47
N LYS A 136 -10.27 9.78 5.37
CA LYS A 136 -11.63 9.69 4.88
C LYS A 136 -12.54 9.29 6.04
N ALA A 137 -13.38 10.23 6.45
CA ALA A 137 -14.40 9.99 7.46
C ALA A 137 -15.69 9.50 6.79
N GLY A 138 -16.55 8.86 7.58
CA GLY A 138 -17.82 8.32 7.10
C GLY A 138 -17.89 6.79 7.10
N MET A 139 -19.03 6.29 6.62
CA MET A 139 -19.32 4.85 6.52
C MET A 139 -19.82 4.49 5.11
N GLU A 140 -19.72 5.43 4.18
CA GLU A 140 -20.12 5.29 2.80
C GLU A 140 -19.09 4.47 1.99
N ASP A 141 -19.53 3.88 0.88
CA ASP A 141 -18.69 2.99 0.09
C ASP A 141 -17.76 3.76 -0.86
N ASP A 142 -16.48 3.90 -0.53
CA ASP A 142 -15.53 4.68 -1.30
C ASP A 142 -14.72 3.85 -2.30
N SER A 143 -14.12 4.53 -3.27
CA SER A 143 -13.20 3.89 -4.22
C SER A 143 -11.86 4.60 -4.32
N TYR A 144 -10.79 3.82 -4.21
CA TYR A 144 -9.41 4.24 -4.29
C TYR A 144 -8.73 3.50 -5.44
N SER A 145 -8.49 4.20 -6.55
CA SER A 145 -7.89 3.62 -7.74
C SER A 145 -6.60 4.32 -8.13
N ALA A 146 -5.54 3.54 -8.27
CA ALA A 146 -4.37 3.91 -9.04
C ALA A 146 -4.39 3.21 -10.39
N ASN A 147 -4.32 3.99 -11.47
CA ASN A 147 -4.43 3.47 -12.82
C ASN A 147 -3.32 2.45 -13.10
N ASP A 148 -3.71 1.23 -13.45
CA ASP A 148 -2.81 0.14 -13.84
C ASP A 148 -3.20 -0.46 -15.22
N THR A 149 -3.94 0.30 -16.02
CA THR A 149 -4.36 -0.09 -17.38
C THR A 149 -3.63 0.73 -18.44
N GLN A 150 -3.50 2.03 -18.20
CA GLN A 150 -2.68 2.93 -18.97
C GLN A 150 -1.30 3.04 -18.34
N ILE A 151 -0.32 2.40 -18.97
CA ILE A 151 1.01 2.22 -18.39
C ILE A 151 1.92 3.42 -18.70
N ASP A 152 1.77 4.47 -17.90
CA ASP A 152 2.57 5.70 -17.95
C ASP A 152 3.82 5.62 -17.05
N PHE A 153 3.82 4.73 -16.05
CA PHE A 153 4.86 4.56 -15.04
C PHE A 153 5.31 3.10 -14.94
N PRO A 154 5.77 2.48 -16.04
CA PRO A 154 6.06 1.06 -16.09
C PRO A 154 7.05 0.64 -14.99
N SER A 155 6.66 -0.37 -14.21
CA SER A 155 7.53 -0.99 -13.23
C SER A 155 8.74 -1.63 -13.90
N LEU A 156 9.90 -1.53 -13.25
CA LEU A 156 11.12 -2.20 -13.72
C LEU A 156 10.98 -3.73 -13.69
N ALA A 157 10.17 -4.26 -12.79
CA ALA A 157 9.95 -5.70 -12.65
C ALA A 157 8.92 -6.24 -13.65
N ASP A 158 7.91 -5.44 -14.02
CA ASP A 158 6.93 -5.77 -15.04
C ASP A 158 6.44 -4.51 -15.75
N LYS A 159 6.86 -4.34 -17.01
CA LYS A 159 6.52 -3.16 -17.81
C LYS A 159 5.05 -3.09 -18.24
N LYS A 160 4.23 -4.08 -17.87
CA LYS A 160 2.77 -4.07 -18.09
C LYS A 160 2.00 -3.50 -16.90
N ARG A 161 2.71 -3.11 -15.83
CA ARG A 161 2.13 -2.64 -14.58
C ARG A 161 2.77 -1.31 -14.19
N ASN A 162 2.01 -0.40 -13.62
CA ASN A 162 2.51 0.85 -13.10
C ASN A 162 3.15 0.66 -11.72
N THR A 163 4.22 1.41 -11.47
CA THR A 163 4.66 1.75 -10.12
C THR A 163 3.71 2.82 -9.61
N SER A 164 2.93 2.54 -8.56
CA SER A 164 1.86 3.44 -8.09
C SER A 164 2.29 4.29 -6.89
N LEU A 165 2.83 3.72 -5.81
CA LEU A 165 3.18 4.51 -4.60
C LEU A 165 1.97 5.27 -4.04
N VAL A 166 0.92 4.52 -3.71
CA VAL A 166 -0.39 5.07 -3.30
C VAL A 166 -0.97 4.37 -2.08
N GLN A 167 -2.10 4.87 -1.58
CA GLN A 167 -2.92 4.22 -0.55
C GLN A 167 -2.10 4.00 0.72
N GLY A 168 -1.54 5.08 1.24
CA GLY A 168 -0.68 5.08 2.41
C GLY A 168 0.73 4.56 2.17
N ALA A 169 1.20 4.47 0.92
CA ALA A 169 2.56 4.02 0.65
C ALA A 169 3.63 5.05 1.02
N ALA A 170 4.86 4.60 1.31
CA ALA A 170 6.01 5.47 1.51
C ALA A 170 7.25 5.02 0.76
N MET A 171 8.01 5.98 0.21
CA MET A 171 9.23 5.69 -0.54
C MET A 171 10.37 6.69 -0.31
N GLY A 172 11.57 6.19 -0.05
CA GLY A 172 12.82 6.96 -0.08
C GLY A 172 13.50 6.99 -1.44
N PHE A 173 14.51 7.86 -1.60
CA PHE A 173 15.38 7.84 -2.77
C PHE A 173 16.50 6.84 -2.51
N ARG A 174 16.55 5.79 -3.34
CA ARG A 174 17.59 4.79 -3.30
C ARG A 174 18.52 5.02 -4.47
N GLU A 175 19.71 5.53 -4.18
CA GLU A 175 20.69 5.96 -5.18
C GLU A 175 22.01 5.18 -5.04
N ASP A 176 21.98 3.98 -4.45
CA ASP A 176 23.16 3.09 -4.33
C ASP A 176 23.68 2.58 -5.68
N TYR A 177 22.85 2.61 -6.72
CA TYR A 177 23.21 2.25 -8.10
C TYR A 177 23.48 3.46 -9.02
N SER A 178 23.40 4.69 -8.50
CA SER A 178 23.58 5.93 -9.28
C SER A 178 24.75 6.77 -8.72
N ASP A 179 24.49 7.80 -7.92
CA ASP A 179 25.47 8.76 -7.40
C ASP A 179 25.80 8.55 -5.91
N GLY A 180 25.12 7.62 -5.24
CA GLY A 180 25.31 7.26 -3.84
C GLY A 180 24.51 8.08 -2.84
N TYR A 181 23.78 9.12 -3.27
CA TYR A 181 23.04 10.01 -2.36
C TYR A 181 21.64 9.49 -2.05
N SER A 182 21.56 8.42 -1.27
CA SER A 182 20.28 7.89 -0.81
C SER A 182 19.65 8.76 0.29
N LEU A 183 18.34 8.93 0.24
CA LEU A 183 17.54 9.60 1.27
C LEU A 183 16.48 8.67 1.81
N ALA A 184 16.37 8.59 3.13
CA ALA A 184 15.32 7.83 3.79
C ALA A 184 13.93 8.34 3.37
N GLY A 185 12.99 7.41 3.22
CA GLY A 185 11.59 7.70 2.95
C GLY A 185 10.88 8.49 4.05
N GLY A 186 9.62 8.78 3.78
CA GLY A 186 8.75 9.51 4.69
C GLY A 186 7.76 8.61 5.42
N PHE A 187 6.71 9.24 5.93
CA PHE A 187 5.53 8.58 6.47
C PHE A 187 4.37 8.78 5.49
N GLY A 188 3.76 7.69 5.05
CA GLY A 188 2.54 7.68 4.23
C GLY A 188 1.40 7.02 4.99
N ALA A 189 0.23 7.63 4.99
CA ALA A 189 -0.96 7.07 5.62
C ALA A 189 -2.24 7.34 4.83
N LEU A 190 -3.06 6.31 4.67
CA LEU A 190 -4.47 6.41 4.32
C LEU A 190 -5.28 5.82 5.48
N LEU A 191 -6.16 6.63 6.03
CA LEU A 191 -7.06 6.26 7.12
C LEU A 191 -8.50 6.40 6.60
N ASP A 192 -9.24 5.32 6.62
CA ASP A 192 -10.65 5.25 6.23
C ASP A 192 -11.47 4.76 7.42
N GLU A 193 -12.57 5.44 7.77
CA GLU A 193 -13.37 5.11 8.97
C GLU A 193 -14.29 3.90 8.79
N GLY A 194 -14.54 3.43 7.57
CA GLY A 194 -15.36 2.25 7.27
C GLY A 194 -16.25 2.42 6.05
N GLY A 195 -17.06 1.42 5.74
CA GLY A 195 -17.81 1.33 4.49
C GLY A 195 -17.35 0.14 3.65
N ALA A 196 -18.06 -0.21 2.58
CA ALA A 196 -17.62 -1.30 1.69
C ALA A 196 -16.73 -0.74 0.57
N ASN A 197 -15.44 -0.57 0.85
CA ASN A 197 -14.55 0.18 -0.02
C ASN A 197 -13.82 -0.68 -1.05
N GLU A 198 -13.43 -0.05 -2.16
CA GLU A 198 -12.65 -0.69 -3.23
C GLU A 198 -11.26 -0.06 -3.36
N PHE A 199 -10.21 -0.85 -3.16
CA PHE A 199 -8.82 -0.44 -3.36
C PHE A 199 -8.20 -1.17 -4.55
N SER A 200 -7.74 -0.43 -5.55
CA SER A 200 -7.07 -1.01 -6.73
C SER A 200 -5.78 -0.27 -7.08
N ALA A 201 -4.70 -1.01 -7.34
CA ALA A 201 -3.42 -0.42 -7.73
C ALA A 201 -2.49 -1.41 -8.47
N GLY A 202 -1.43 -0.87 -9.07
CA GLY A 202 -0.33 -1.66 -9.61
C GLY A 202 0.65 -2.08 -8.50
N PHE A 203 1.86 -1.55 -8.55
CA PHE A 203 2.93 -1.85 -7.61
C PHE A 203 3.02 -0.82 -6.48
N TYR A 204 3.46 -1.24 -5.29
CA TYR A 204 3.70 -0.36 -4.15
C TYR A 204 2.44 0.41 -3.71
N ALA A 205 1.49 -0.31 -3.12
CA ALA A 205 0.22 0.25 -2.68
C ALA A 205 -0.26 -0.37 -1.38
N GLN A 206 -1.32 0.19 -0.79
CA GLN A 206 -2.06 -0.40 0.33
C GLN A 206 -1.14 -0.61 1.54
N GLY A 207 -0.62 0.49 2.07
CA GLY A 207 0.28 0.49 3.22
C GLY A 207 1.68 -0.03 2.93
N SER A 208 2.13 -0.04 1.67
CA SER A 208 3.46 -0.55 1.32
C SER A 208 4.60 0.43 1.66
N ALA A 209 5.82 -0.07 1.84
CA ALA A 209 6.98 0.79 2.03
C ALA A 209 8.24 0.35 1.28
N TYR A 210 9.00 1.34 0.79
CA TYR A 210 10.27 1.12 0.10
C TYR A 210 11.32 2.17 0.49
N TRP A 211 12.53 1.69 0.75
CA TRP A 211 13.71 2.46 1.22
C TRP A 211 13.42 3.39 2.41
N TYR A 212 13.45 2.81 3.62
CA TYR A 212 13.31 3.51 4.91
C TYR A 212 12.00 4.31 5.10
N GLY A 213 11.02 4.14 4.23
CA GLY A 213 9.68 4.70 4.43
C GLY A 213 8.86 3.91 5.44
N VAL A 214 7.83 4.55 5.98
CA VAL A 214 6.77 3.91 6.77
C VAL A 214 5.45 4.14 6.07
N GLY A 215 4.82 3.08 5.59
CA GLY A 215 3.51 3.12 4.94
C GLY A 215 2.43 2.49 5.81
N LEU A 216 1.25 3.11 5.84
CA LEU A 216 0.09 2.67 6.61
C LEU A 216 -1.20 2.80 5.79
N LEU A 217 -1.90 1.70 5.62
CA LEU A 217 -3.32 1.70 5.30
C LEU A 217 -4.06 1.21 6.54
N SER A 218 -4.99 2.00 7.07
CA SER A 218 -5.89 1.59 8.15
C SER A 218 -7.32 1.82 7.71
N VAL A 219 -8.11 0.77 7.64
CA VAL A 219 -9.50 0.79 7.21
C VAL A 219 -10.39 0.38 8.38
N GLY A 220 -11.54 1.03 8.48
CA GLY A 220 -12.55 0.77 9.49
C GLY A 220 -13.31 -0.53 9.23
N ILE A 221 -14.53 -0.62 9.76
CA ILE A 221 -15.37 -1.81 9.51
C ILE A 221 -16.05 -1.70 8.14
N GLY A 222 -16.11 -2.80 7.39
CA GLY A 222 -16.46 -2.72 5.98
C GLY A 222 -16.60 -4.06 5.30
N GLN A 223 -17.14 -4.09 4.08
CA GLN A 223 -16.88 -5.24 3.18
C GLN A 223 -15.97 -4.72 2.08
N ASP A 224 -14.68 -4.79 2.33
CA ASP A 224 -13.65 -4.18 1.53
C ASP A 224 -13.08 -5.15 0.47
N THR A 225 -12.62 -4.57 -0.63
CA THR A 225 -11.93 -5.31 -1.68
C THR A 225 -10.58 -4.67 -1.97
N TYR A 226 -9.51 -5.42 -1.76
CA TYR A 226 -8.13 -5.04 -1.98
C TYR A 226 -7.56 -5.78 -3.19
N HIS A 227 -7.29 -5.05 -4.27
CA HIS A 227 -6.65 -5.59 -5.46
C HIS A 227 -5.33 -4.86 -5.76
N ALA A 228 -4.24 -5.62 -5.83
CA ALA A 228 -2.94 -5.05 -6.20
C ALA A 228 -2.05 -6.04 -6.95
N ALA A 229 -1.04 -5.51 -7.64
CA ALA A 229 -0.11 -6.35 -8.39
C ALA A 229 0.97 -6.98 -7.51
N LYS A 230 1.81 -6.16 -6.87
CA LYS A 230 3.08 -6.57 -6.24
C LYS A 230 3.58 -5.51 -5.27
N TYR A 231 4.28 -5.91 -4.21
CA TYR A 231 4.69 -5.02 -3.13
C TYR A 231 3.50 -4.24 -2.56
N ALA A 232 2.46 -4.94 -2.15
CA ALA A 232 1.24 -4.32 -1.66
C ALA A 232 0.70 -5.00 -0.41
N GLN A 233 -0.36 -4.43 0.17
CA GLN A 233 -1.09 -5.00 1.30
C GLN A 233 -0.17 -5.19 2.51
N GLY A 234 0.40 -4.08 2.99
CA GLY A 234 1.32 -4.06 4.12
C GLY A 234 2.70 -4.67 3.84
N ALA A 235 3.09 -4.84 2.58
CA ALA A 235 4.43 -5.35 2.25
C ALA A 235 5.50 -4.25 2.31
N ALA A 236 6.73 -4.63 2.68
CA ALA A 236 7.85 -3.71 2.76
C ALA A 236 9.15 -4.27 2.20
N ALA A 237 9.98 -3.37 1.68
CA ALA A 237 11.31 -3.69 1.18
C ALA A 237 12.37 -2.67 1.61
N HIS A 238 13.60 -3.13 1.76
CA HIS A 238 14.79 -2.30 2.00
C HIS A 238 14.62 -1.35 3.18
N PHE A 239 14.57 -1.92 4.39
CA PHE A 239 14.40 -1.19 5.65
C PHE A 239 13.07 -0.42 5.81
N GLY A 240 12.14 -0.56 4.87
CA GLY A 240 10.80 0.01 5.00
C GLY A 240 9.94 -0.72 6.04
N VAL A 241 8.90 -0.05 6.52
CA VAL A 241 7.85 -0.65 7.35
C VAL A 241 6.51 -0.44 6.65
N GLY A 242 5.86 -1.53 6.26
CA GLY A 242 4.56 -1.51 5.59
C GLY A 242 3.51 -2.13 6.49
N ILE A 243 2.36 -1.46 6.61
CA ILE A 243 1.27 -1.85 7.50
C ILE A 243 -0.06 -1.73 6.75
N LEU A 244 -0.80 -2.83 6.67
CA LEU A 244 -2.23 -2.82 6.39
C LEU A 244 -2.95 -3.28 7.65
N HIS A 245 -3.91 -2.48 8.11
CA HIS A 245 -4.82 -2.81 9.19
C HIS A 245 -6.25 -2.68 8.69
N ASP A 246 -7.03 -3.74 8.83
CA ASP A 246 -8.47 -3.76 8.61
C ASP A 246 -9.18 -4.04 9.94
N SER A 247 -10.17 -3.21 10.27
CA SER A 247 -10.92 -3.33 11.52
C SER A 247 -12.03 -4.39 11.46
N GLY A 248 -12.33 -4.89 10.26
CA GLY A 248 -13.05 -6.13 10.01
C GLY A 248 -14.28 -6.02 9.10
N GLY A 249 -14.70 -7.18 8.60
CA GLY A 249 -15.93 -7.48 7.88
C GLY A 249 -15.66 -8.59 6.86
N ASP A 250 -16.51 -8.83 5.87
CA ASP A 250 -16.33 -10.00 4.98
C ASP A 250 -15.48 -9.64 3.74
N ASP A 251 -14.16 -9.59 3.89
CA ASP A 251 -13.25 -8.90 2.98
C ASP A 251 -12.64 -9.79 1.89
N LYS A 252 -12.11 -9.13 0.85
CA LYS A 252 -11.43 -9.80 -0.27
C LYS A 252 -10.08 -9.18 -0.54
N TYR A 253 -9.05 -10.00 -0.39
CA TYR A 253 -7.68 -9.65 -0.69
C TYR A 253 -7.18 -10.42 -1.90
N GLN A 254 -6.87 -9.73 -2.98
CA GLN A 254 -6.32 -10.31 -4.19
C GLN A 254 -4.98 -9.67 -4.55
N LEU A 255 -3.96 -10.52 -4.63
CA LEU A 255 -2.61 -10.16 -5.04
C LEU A 255 -2.23 -10.92 -6.32
N ASP A 256 -2.03 -10.20 -7.42
CA ASP A 256 -1.83 -10.82 -8.73
C ASP A 256 -0.42 -11.43 -8.90
N GLN A 257 0.58 -10.89 -8.22
CA GLN A 257 1.99 -11.34 -8.28
C GLN A 257 2.60 -11.42 -6.88
N GLN A 258 3.84 -11.92 -6.81
CA GLN A 258 4.52 -12.15 -5.54
C GLN A 258 4.80 -10.90 -4.69
N LEU A 259 5.16 -11.09 -3.41
CA LEU A 259 5.61 -10.05 -2.46
C LEU A 259 4.46 -9.13 -2.00
N GLY A 260 3.48 -9.66 -1.27
CA GLY A 260 2.37 -8.89 -0.72
C GLY A 260 1.84 -9.49 0.58
N LEU A 261 0.69 -9.02 1.06
CA LEU A 261 -0.01 -9.56 2.24
C LEU A 261 0.92 -9.71 3.46
N GLY A 262 1.50 -8.60 3.90
CA GLY A 262 2.41 -8.55 5.04
C GLY A 262 3.81 -9.10 4.77
N HIS A 263 4.26 -9.15 3.51
CA HIS A 263 5.60 -9.64 3.19
C HIS A 263 6.73 -8.68 3.59
N GLY A 264 7.76 -9.18 4.29
CA GLY A 264 8.99 -8.42 4.60
C GLY A 264 10.18 -8.81 3.72
N HIS A 265 10.74 -7.86 2.97
CA HIS A 265 11.93 -8.06 2.13
C HIS A 265 13.12 -7.22 2.58
N ASP A 266 14.32 -7.79 2.57
CA ASP A 266 15.57 -7.02 2.66
C ASP A 266 15.61 -6.04 3.84
N TYR A 267 15.58 -6.58 5.06
CA TYR A 267 15.40 -5.83 6.33
C TYR A 267 14.07 -5.07 6.47
N GLY A 268 13.17 -5.15 5.49
CA GLY A 268 11.84 -4.59 5.57
C GLY A 268 10.94 -5.36 6.54
N VAL A 269 10.01 -4.64 7.17
CA VAL A 269 8.97 -5.21 8.02
C VAL A 269 7.64 -5.05 7.32
N GLY A 270 7.04 -6.15 6.88
CA GLY A 270 5.68 -6.17 6.36
C GLY A 270 4.71 -6.67 7.41
N PHE A 271 3.56 -6.02 7.54
CA PHE A 271 2.51 -6.39 8.48
C PHE A 271 1.13 -6.20 7.86
N LEU A 272 0.35 -7.28 7.78
CA LEU A 272 -1.09 -7.23 7.58
C LEU A 272 -1.79 -7.73 8.85
N LEU A 273 -2.74 -6.95 9.35
CA LEU A 273 -3.62 -7.29 10.46
C LEU A 273 -5.08 -7.13 10.02
N ASP A 274 -5.85 -8.20 10.12
CA ASP A 274 -7.30 -8.21 9.96
C ASP A 274 -7.94 -8.56 11.30
N ASP A 275 -8.77 -7.65 11.84
CA ASP A 275 -9.37 -7.80 13.16
C ASP A 275 -10.58 -8.76 13.18
N GLY A 276 -11.18 -9.05 12.02
CA GLY A 276 -12.04 -10.21 11.82
C GLY A 276 -13.08 -10.10 10.72
N GLY A 277 -13.65 -11.23 10.33
CA GLY A 277 -14.43 -11.30 9.11
C GLY A 277 -14.86 -12.70 8.71
N ASN A 278 -15.13 -12.92 7.42
CA ASN A 278 -15.10 -14.26 6.81
C ASN A 278 -14.43 -14.09 5.45
N ASP A 279 -13.12 -14.01 5.49
CA ASP A 279 -12.36 -13.30 4.49
C ASP A 279 -11.88 -14.22 3.38
N GLN A 280 -11.49 -13.61 2.27
CA GLN A 280 -10.98 -14.33 1.11
C GLN A 280 -9.63 -13.78 0.71
N TYR A 281 -8.60 -14.61 0.84
CA TYR A 281 -7.24 -14.30 0.46
C TYR A 281 -6.85 -15.11 -0.78
N VAL A 282 -6.60 -14.40 -1.88
CA VAL A 282 -6.05 -14.94 -3.12
C VAL A 282 -4.61 -14.43 -3.25
N ALA A 283 -3.67 -15.28 -2.88
CA ALA A 283 -2.26 -14.95 -2.76
C ALA A 283 -1.42 -15.55 -3.90
N SER A 284 -0.40 -14.81 -4.33
CA SER A 284 0.72 -15.34 -5.12
C SER A 284 1.87 -15.80 -4.20
N SER A 285 3.07 -16.08 -4.73
CA SER A 285 4.23 -16.47 -3.92
C SER A 285 4.78 -15.31 -3.06
N PHE A 286 5.54 -15.65 -2.02
CA PHE A 286 6.05 -14.73 -1.01
C PHE A 286 4.97 -13.79 -0.46
N ALA A 287 3.87 -14.37 0.01
CA ALA A 287 2.75 -13.65 0.57
C ALA A 287 2.24 -14.32 1.85
N LEU A 288 1.22 -13.74 2.49
CA LEU A 288 0.64 -14.23 3.75
C LEU A 288 1.71 -14.30 4.85
N GLY A 289 2.39 -13.18 5.07
CA GLY A 289 3.38 -13.01 6.13
C GLY A 289 4.73 -13.68 5.85
N CYS A 290 4.98 -14.09 4.61
CA CYS A 290 6.31 -14.55 4.21
C CYS A 290 7.38 -13.47 4.36
N ALA A 291 8.63 -13.87 4.43
CA ALA A 291 9.77 -12.96 4.46
C ALA A 291 10.95 -13.47 3.63
N SER A 292 11.76 -12.52 3.16
CA SER A 292 13.00 -12.80 2.45
C SER A 292 14.12 -11.84 2.86
N ASP A 293 15.34 -12.34 2.83
CA ASP A 293 16.56 -11.54 2.99
C ASP A 293 16.59 -10.67 4.25
N GLN A 294 16.43 -11.28 5.42
CA GLN A 294 16.44 -10.61 6.73
C GLN A 294 15.22 -9.70 6.96
N GLY A 295 14.24 -9.77 6.08
CA GLY A 295 12.94 -9.17 6.32
C GLY A 295 12.17 -9.88 7.44
N ILE A 296 11.16 -9.18 7.94
CA ILE A 296 10.18 -9.70 8.88
C ILE A 296 8.81 -9.56 8.23
N GLY A 297 8.14 -10.68 7.98
CA GLY A 297 6.79 -10.71 7.43
C GLY A 297 5.81 -11.17 8.48
N ILE A 298 4.69 -10.47 8.61
CA ILE A 298 3.64 -10.78 9.58
C ILE A 298 2.30 -10.67 8.86
N PHE A 299 1.54 -11.75 8.91
CA PHE A 299 0.13 -11.77 8.53
C PHE A 299 -0.64 -12.27 9.74
N TRP A 300 -1.68 -11.54 10.14
CA TRP A 300 -2.53 -11.92 11.25
C TRP A 300 -3.99 -11.65 10.94
N ASP A 301 -4.74 -12.73 10.76
CA ASP A 301 -6.19 -12.75 10.74
C ASP A 301 -6.70 -13.19 12.12
N ARG A 302 -7.51 -12.36 12.77
CA ARG A 302 -7.85 -12.56 14.18
C ARG A 302 -9.05 -13.45 14.40
N GLN A 303 -10.08 -13.36 13.56
CA GLN A 303 -11.41 -13.94 13.79
C GLN A 303 -12.10 -14.15 12.45
N GLY A 304 -12.69 -15.32 12.21
CA GLY A 304 -13.48 -15.50 11.00
C GLY A 304 -13.56 -16.94 10.54
N ASN A 305 -14.36 -17.20 9.50
CA ASN A 305 -14.26 -18.45 8.75
C ASN A 305 -13.71 -18.16 7.36
N ASP A 306 -12.39 -18.22 7.26
CA ASP A 306 -11.67 -17.57 6.19
C ASP A 306 -11.25 -18.56 5.11
N ARG A 307 -11.05 -18.06 3.90
CA ARG A 307 -10.64 -18.84 2.74
C ARG A 307 -9.31 -18.32 2.23
N TYR A 308 -8.30 -19.17 2.29
CA TYR A 308 -6.98 -18.87 1.76
C TYR A 308 -6.71 -19.71 0.51
N SER A 309 -6.20 -19.08 -0.53
CA SER A 309 -5.89 -19.74 -1.79
C SER A 309 -4.60 -19.22 -2.41
N SER A 310 -3.81 -20.13 -2.96
CA SER A 310 -2.63 -19.79 -3.77
C SER A 310 -2.29 -20.94 -4.70
N THR A 311 -1.80 -20.63 -5.89
CA THR A 311 -1.25 -21.63 -6.81
C THR A 311 0.24 -21.87 -6.61
N GLU A 312 0.89 -21.18 -5.68
CA GLU A 312 2.34 -21.25 -5.44
C GLU A 312 2.71 -21.98 -4.14
N GLN A 313 4.00 -22.21 -3.91
CA GLN A 313 4.51 -22.96 -2.75
C GLN A 313 4.98 -22.07 -1.61
N GLU A 314 5.51 -20.89 -1.92
CA GLU A 314 6.10 -19.96 -0.95
C GLU A 314 5.03 -19.04 -0.36
N VAL A 315 4.15 -19.57 0.49
CA VAL A 315 3.12 -18.78 1.21
C VAL A 315 3.07 -19.19 2.68
N MET A 316 2.24 -18.50 3.47
CA MET A 316 1.98 -18.80 4.89
C MET A 316 3.22 -18.74 5.78
N GLY A 317 3.76 -17.52 5.94
CA GLY A 317 4.84 -17.28 6.89
C GLY A 317 6.18 -17.89 6.48
N CYS A 318 6.37 -18.25 5.21
CA CYS A 318 7.63 -18.78 4.72
C CYS A 318 8.80 -17.80 4.94
N ALA A 319 10.02 -18.30 5.12
CA ALA A 319 11.22 -17.48 5.24
C ALA A 319 12.27 -17.94 4.24
N ALA A 320 12.83 -17.01 3.47
CA ALA A 320 13.87 -17.29 2.49
C ALA A 320 15.09 -16.38 2.67
N ALA A 321 16.24 -16.85 2.20
CA ALA A 321 17.45 -16.04 2.06
C ALA A 321 18.04 -16.31 0.68
N ARG A 322 18.42 -15.25 -0.04
CA ARG A 322 19.23 -15.39 -1.26
C ARG A 322 20.60 -15.96 -0.92
N VAL A 323 21.21 -16.64 -1.88
CA VAL A 323 22.61 -17.10 -1.85
C VAL A 323 23.19 -16.85 -3.25
N PRO A 324 24.44 -16.36 -3.40
CA PRO A 324 25.43 -16.04 -2.37
C PRO A 324 25.18 -14.71 -1.67
N LEU A 325 25.55 -14.62 -0.38
CA LEU A 325 25.34 -13.44 0.46
C LEU A 325 26.64 -12.68 0.71
N PRO A 326 26.60 -11.33 0.73
CA PRO A 326 27.68 -10.53 1.29
C PRO A 326 27.93 -10.89 2.76
N ASN A 327 29.19 -10.87 3.20
CA ASN A 327 29.58 -11.19 4.58
C ASN A 327 28.81 -10.39 5.66
N THR A 328 28.35 -9.18 5.34
CA THR A 328 27.59 -8.32 6.25
C THR A 328 26.21 -8.87 6.62
N ARG A 329 25.70 -9.86 5.89
CA ARG A 329 24.39 -10.48 6.14
C ARG A 329 24.50 -11.79 6.93
N ILE A 330 25.71 -12.32 7.16
CA ILE A 330 25.90 -13.59 7.88
C ILE A 330 25.34 -13.46 9.30
N GLY A 331 24.59 -14.47 9.76
CA GLY A 331 23.94 -14.47 11.06
C GLY A 331 22.64 -13.65 11.14
N GLY A 332 22.32 -12.87 10.10
CA GLY A 332 21.02 -12.21 9.97
C GLY A 332 19.88 -13.23 9.88
N ARG A 333 18.74 -12.90 10.49
CA ARG A 333 17.55 -13.76 10.52
C ARG A 333 16.46 -13.19 9.63
N THR A 334 15.89 -14.06 8.81
CA THR A 334 14.61 -13.82 8.13
C THR A 334 13.50 -14.49 8.94
N ILE A 335 12.41 -13.78 9.20
CA ILE A 335 11.28 -14.30 9.99
C ILE A 335 9.99 -14.06 9.21
N GLY A 336 9.27 -15.13 8.87
CA GLY A 336 7.92 -15.06 8.33
C GLY A 336 6.92 -15.62 9.34
N LEU A 337 5.80 -14.93 9.53
CA LEU A 337 4.73 -15.30 10.45
C LEU A 337 3.38 -15.25 9.75
N PHE A 338 2.68 -16.39 9.77
CA PHE A 338 1.27 -16.47 9.40
C PHE A 338 0.47 -16.79 10.67
N LEU A 339 -0.51 -15.97 11.00
CA LEU A 339 -1.37 -16.16 12.16
C LEU A 339 -2.81 -16.11 11.69
N ASP A 340 -3.54 -17.15 12.02
CA ASP A 340 -4.99 -17.19 11.93
C ASP A 340 -5.48 -17.72 13.29
N THR A 341 -6.06 -16.82 14.06
CA THR A 341 -6.47 -17.07 15.45
C THR A 341 -7.98 -17.30 15.59
N GLY A 342 -8.70 -17.37 14.47
CA GLY A 342 -10.15 -17.32 14.36
C GLY A 342 -10.80 -18.56 13.74
N GLY A 343 -12.11 -18.72 14.01
CA GLY A 343 -13.05 -19.71 13.46
C GLY A 343 -12.54 -20.97 12.73
N VAL A 344 -13.10 -21.24 11.55
CA VAL A 344 -12.96 -22.50 10.79
C VAL A 344 -12.65 -22.21 9.33
N ASN A 345 -11.42 -22.50 8.94
CA ASN A 345 -10.85 -21.92 7.73
C ASN A 345 -10.62 -22.98 6.66
N GLU A 346 -10.76 -22.56 5.40
CA GLU A 346 -10.52 -23.36 4.21
C GLU A 346 -9.22 -22.94 3.55
N PHE A 347 -8.42 -23.94 3.16
CA PHE A 347 -7.14 -23.69 2.52
C PHE A 347 -7.04 -24.46 1.20
N ASN A 348 -6.81 -23.73 0.11
CA ASN A 348 -6.65 -24.28 -1.23
C ASN A 348 -5.25 -23.97 -1.78
N PHE A 349 -4.30 -24.88 -1.50
CA PHE A 349 -2.90 -24.78 -1.94
C PHE A 349 -2.44 -26.03 -2.68
N PRO A 350 -2.84 -26.24 -3.95
CA PRO A 350 -2.61 -27.48 -4.68
C PRO A 350 -1.12 -27.82 -4.90
N ARG A 351 -0.22 -26.84 -4.81
CA ARG A 351 1.23 -27.05 -4.95
C ARG A 351 1.97 -27.34 -3.65
N ILE A 352 1.33 -27.13 -2.50
CA ILE A 352 1.91 -27.41 -1.19
C ILE A 352 1.71 -28.90 -0.86
N LYS A 353 2.82 -29.64 -0.70
CA LYS A 353 2.82 -31.07 -0.39
C LYS A 353 3.59 -31.30 0.93
N GLY A 354 2.94 -31.84 1.98
CA GLY A 354 3.58 -32.13 3.27
C GLY A 354 2.56 -32.44 4.38
N THR A 355 3.02 -32.98 5.53
CA THR A 355 2.19 -33.13 6.72
C THR A 355 2.13 -31.85 7.50
N TYR A 356 0.91 -31.43 7.78
CA TYR A 356 0.66 -30.22 8.49
C TYR A 356 0.04 -30.60 9.86
N SER A 357 0.84 -30.84 10.88
CA SER A 357 0.37 -31.18 12.23
C SER A 357 0.01 -29.90 13.02
N SER A 358 -1.04 -29.94 13.82
CA SER A 358 -1.66 -28.82 14.54
C SER A 358 -0.70 -27.82 15.23
N GLN A 359 -1.12 -26.55 15.21
CA GLN A 359 -0.66 -25.36 15.94
C GLN A 359 0.70 -24.70 15.58
N HIS A 360 1.67 -25.35 14.93
CA HIS A 360 2.95 -24.69 14.58
C HIS A 360 3.56 -25.23 13.28
N TRP A 361 3.77 -24.37 12.26
CA TRP A 361 4.56 -24.70 11.06
C TRP A 361 6.04 -24.39 11.29
N ILE A 362 6.90 -25.40 11.17
CA ILE A 362 8.34 -25.23 10.88
C ILE A 362 8.57 -25.93 9.54
N PHE A 363 8.99 -25.18 8.52
CA PHE A 363 9.30 -25.74 7.21
C PHE A 363 10.49 -26.71 7.31
N ASP A 364 10.27 -28.02 7.13
CA ASP A 364 11.32 -28.98 6.79
C ASP A 364 11.15 -29.41 5.32
N PRO A 365 12.00 -28.93 4.38
CA PRO A 365 11.87 -29.21 2.96
C PRO A 365 12.25 -30.64 2.53
N MET A 366 12.60 -31.57 3.44
CA MET A 366 13.23 -32.84 3.05
C MET A 366 12.41 -34.14 3.18
N HIS A 367 11.17 -34.15 3.71
CA HIS A 367 10.42 -35.41 3.91
C HIS A 367 8.90 -35.34 3.59
N LEU A 368 8.39 -36.26 2.75
CA LEU A 368 6.95 -36.44 2.37
C LEU A 368 6.48 -37.86 2.79
N PRO A 369 5.30 -38.12 3.43
CA PRO A 369 3.88 -37.87 2.98
C PRO A 369 2.86 -37.57 4.16
N PRO A 370 1.49 -37.49 4.05
CA PRO A 370 0.53 -37.26 2.94
C PRO A 370 -0.13 -35.84 2.96
N GLU A 371 -1.22 -35.64 2.19
CA GLU A 371 -1.86 -34.36 1.75
C GLU A 371 -2.28 -33.34 2.84
N PHE A 372 -2.25 -32.05 2.46
CA PHE A 372 -2.71 -30.92 3.28
C PHE A 372 -4.24 -30.96 3.50
N PRO A 373 -4.74 -31.00 4.75
CA PRO A 373 -6.17 -30.94 5.05
C PRO A 373 -6.81 -29.63 4.56
N GLN A 374 -7.87 -29.74 3.76
CA GLN A 374 -8.57 -28.60 3.14
C GLN A 374 -9.41 -27.75 4.12
N ARG A 375 -9.69 -28.24 5.34
CA ARG A 375 -10.42 -27.51 6.40
C ARG A 375 -9.80 -27.74 7.79
N ARG A 376 -9.67 -26.69 8.60
CA ARG A 376 -9.13 -26.76 9.98
C ARG A 376 -9.87 -25.84 10.97
N LYS A 377 -9.76 -26.12 12.27
CA LYS A 377 -10.23 -25.26 13.38
C LYS A 377 -9.09 -24.36 13.88
N ALA A 378 -9.44 -23.18 14.43
CA ALA A 378 -8.58 -22.10 14.95
C ALA A 378 -7.27 -22.48 15.67
N ASN A 379 -6.32 -21.52 15.65
CA ASN A 379 -4.92 -21.53 16.10
C ASN A 379 -3.93 -22.07 15.07
N LEU A 380 -3.91 -21.45 13.88
CA LEU A 380 -2.87 -21.73 12.88
C LEU A 380 -1.73 -20.73 13.02
N ILE A 381 -0.55 -21.24 13.36
CA ILE A 381 0.67 -20.45 13.41
C ILE A 381 1.63 -21.03 12.38
N GLY A 382 1.99 -20.24 11.38
CA GLY A 382 3.11 -20.48 10.50
C GLY A 382 4.33 -19.72 10.91
N VAL A 383 5.45 -20.42 11.11
CA VAL A 383 6.73 -19.78 11.43
C VAL A 383 7.80 -20.27 10.47
N GLY A 384 8.15 -19.42 9.52
CA GLY A 384 9.39 -19.54 8.77
C GLY A 384 10.48 -18.80 9.51
N ALA A 385 11.59 -19.49 9.80
CA ALA A 385 12.79 -18.85 10.30
C ALA A 385 14.02 -19.42 9.59
N VAL A 386 14.78 -18.56 8.93
CA VAL A 386 16.04 -18.93 8.29
C VAL A 386 17.14 -18.01 8.81
N THR A 387 18.29 -18.60 9.12
CA THR A 387 19.51 -17.87 9.47
C THR A 387 20.49 -17.99 8.32
N ASN A 388 21.05 -16.86 7.88
CA ASN A 388 22.05 -16.86 6.82
C ASN A 388 23.33 -17.57 7.26
N ARG A 389 23.77 -18.55 6.46
CA ARG A 389 25.06 -19.26 6.62
C ARG A 389 25.93 -19.10 5.37
N PRO A 390 27.27 -19.15 5.47
CA PRO A 390 28.16 -19.18 4.31
C PRO A 390 27.91 -20.43 3.44
N GLU A 391 28.23 -20.36 2.13
CA GLU A 391 28.18 -21.52 1.20
C GLU A 391 29.19 -22.63 1.53
N THR A 392 30.04 -22.45 2.54
CA THR A 392 31.06 -23.43 2.93
C THR A 392 30.69 -24.08 4.25
N ASP A 393 29.72 -24.97 4.22
CA ASP A 393 29.73 -26.16 5.07
C ASP A 393 29.34 -27.34 4.18
N ASP A 394 30.38 -28.06 3.74
CA ASP A 394 30.35 -29.39 3.14
C ASP A 394 29.43 -30.31 3.97
N PRO A 395 28.63 -31.21 3.37
CA PRO A 395 27.69 -32.02 4.10
C PRO A 395 28.42 -33.17 4.78
N TRP A 396 28.72 -33.01 6.06
CA TRP A 396 29.09 -34.09 6.98
C TRP A 396 28.27 -34.01 8.27
#